data_AF-A0ABD5XN18-F1
#
_entry.id   AF-A0ABD5XN18-F1
#
_cell.length_a   1.000
_cell.length_b   1.000
_cell.length_c   1.000
_cell.angle_alpha   90.00
_cell.angle_beta   90.00
_cell.angle_gamma   90.00
#
_symmetry.space_group_name_H-M   'P 1'
#
loop_
_entity.id
_entity.type
_entity.pdbx_description
1 polymer ?
#
loop_
_entity_poly.entity_id
_entity_poly.type
_entity_poly.pdbx_seq_one_letter_code
_entity_poly.pdbx_strand_id
1 'polypeptide(L)'
;MAQRVPRQRLLGGPRPRRLGVRLVEIKSPGSIWHPDPAGDTYLSSAHENREGRTKYVDETAGAYYASRFGVLEHLADRGRQAKVLVIRHVSDDYWGPVGVWQVRESVRNAFEGEHGEAETFEDAVRGVSDQLPVSLARLRQKSTMVAGLQSSLADWTT
;
A
#
# COMPACT_ATOMS: atom_id res chain seq x y z
N MET A 1 0.72 5.92 -44.05
CA MET A 1 1.82 4.94 -43.92
C MET A 1 2.12 4.80 -42.43
N ALA A 2 1.53 3.82 -41.75
CA ALA A 2 1.65 3.68 -40.29
C ALA A 2 2.89 2.86 -39.93
N GLN A 3 3.84 3.47 -39.23
CA GLN A 3 5.04 2.79 -38.74
C GLN A 3 4.65 1.82 -37.63
N ARG A 4 4.91 0.52 -37.83
CA ARG A 4 4.79 -0.50 -36.78
C ARG A 4 6.00 -0.38 -35.85
N VAL A 5 5.77 -0.02 -34.59
CA VAL A 5 6.79 -0.09 -33.54
C VAL A 5 7.09 -1.57 -33.25
N PRO A 6 8.36 -2.02 -33.20
CA PRO A 6 8.68 -3.41 -32.97
C PRO A 6 8.36 -3.81 -31.52
N ARG A 7 7.59 -4.89 -31.35
CA ARG A 7 7.39 -5.53 -30.04
C ARG A 7 8.67 -6.26 -29.66
N GLN A 8 9.42 -5.73 -28.71
CA GLN A 8 10.51 -6.46 -28.07
C GLN A 8 9.92 -7.62 -27.25
N ARG A 9 10.24 -8.86 -27.66
CA ARG A 9 10.01 -10.07 -26.86
C ARG A 9 11.13 -10.16 -25.82
N LEU A 10 10.80 -9.99 -24.56
CA LEU A 10 11.69 -10.36 -23.45
C LEU A 10 11.67 -11.89 -23.29
N LEU A 11 12.82 -12.50 -23.55
CA LEU A 11 13.10 -13.92 -23.32
C LEU A 11 13.13 -14.20 -21.81
N GLY A 12 12.64 -15.38 -21.42
CA GLY A 12 12.37 -15.76 -20.03
C GLY A 12 13.61 -15.86 -19.15
N GLY A 13 13.71 -14.94 -18.19
CA GLY A 13 14.48 -15.11 -16.95
C GLY A 13 13.65 -15.81 -15.86
N PRO A 14 14.19 -15.98 -14.65
CA PRO A 14 13.50 -16.64 -13.53
C PRO A 14 12.08 -16.08 -13.37
N ARG A 15 11.08 -16.96 -13.19
CA ARG A 15 9.65 -16.59 -13.16
C ARG A 15 9.47 -15.31 -12.34
N PRO A 16 9.07 -14.18 -12.96
CA PRO A 16 8.98 -12.93 -12.24
C PRO A 16 8.07 -13.09 -11.02
N ARG A 17 8.57 -12.75 -9.83
CA ARG A 17 7.70 -12.62 -8.66
C ARG A 17 6.56 -11.69 -9.05
N ARG A 18 5.32 -12.14 -8.87
CA ARG A 18 4.14 -11.42 -9.38
C ARG A 18 4.09 -10.02 -8.76
N LEU A 19 4.25 -8.99 -9.59
CA LEU A 19 4.02 -7.60 -9.20
C LEU A 19 2.58 -7.44 -8.69
N GLY A 20 2.41 -6.74 -7.59
CA GLY A 20 1.10 -6.33 -7.11
C GLY A 20 1.26 -5.28 -6.02
N VAL A 21 0.55 -4.17 -6.15
CA VAL A 21 0.59 -3.07 -5.18
C VAL A 21 -0.75 -2.99 -4.49
N ARG A 22 -0.72 -2.81 -3.18
CA ARG A 22 -1.90 -2.55 -2.35
C ARG A 22 -1.66 -1.32 -1.50
N LEU A 23 -2.66 -0.47 -1.41
CA LEU A 23 -2.73 0.66 -0.49
C LEU A 23 -3.84 0.39 0.51
N VAL A 24 -3.55 0.60 1.79
CA VAL A 24 -4.54 0.81 2.85
C VAL A 24 -4.31 2.20 3.41
N GLU A 25 -5.33 3.05 3.33
CA GLU A 25 -5.35 4.37 3.97
C GLU A 25 -6.19 4.31 5.23
N ILE A 26 -5.63 4.80 6.32
CA ILE A 26 -6.25 4.95 7.63
C ILE A 26 -6.44 6.45 7.84
N LYS A 27 -7.68 6.90 8.01
CA LYS A 27 -8.03 8.31 8.18
C LYS A 27 -8.58 8.50 9.58
N SER A 28 -7.85 9.24 10.42
CA SER A 28 -8.28 9.58 11.77
C SER A 28 -9.50 10.50 11.73
N PRO A 29 -10.43 10.38 12.71
CA PRO A 29 -11.46 11.39 12.92
C PRO A 29 -10.85 12.77 13.15
N GLY A 30 -11.52 13.80 12.64
CA GLY A 30 -11.03 15.18 12.67
C GLY A 30 -9.98 15.52 11.61
N SER A 31 -9.46 14.55 10.85
CA SER A 31 -8.56 14.84 9.73
C SER A 31 -9.29 15.49 8.56
N ILE A 32 -8.56 16.19 7.68
CA ILE A 32 -9.15 16.83 6.49
C ILE A 32 -9.88 15.85 5.55
N TRP A 33 -9.53 14.56 5.60
CA TRP A 33 -10.12 13.50 4.78
C TRP A 33 -11.16 12.66 5.54
N HIS A 34 -11.38 12.94 6.83
CA HIS A 34 -12.43 12.36 7.67
C HIS A 34 -12.81 13.37 8.78
N PRO A 35 -13.55 14.45 8.43
CA PRO A 35 -13.64 15.67 9.22
C PRO A 35 -14.51 15.55 10.48
N ASP A 36 -15.30 14.49 10.63
CA ASP A 36 -16.08 14.27 11.86
C ASP A 36 -15.13 13.83 13.00
N PRO A 37 -14.92 14.67 14.04
CA PRO A 37 -14.04 14.33 15.16
C PRO A 37 -14.68 13.32 16.12
N ALA A 38 -15.99 13.14 16.09
CA ALA A 38 -16.70 12.14 16.88
C ALA A 38 -16.85 10.79 16.16
N GLY A 39 -16.39 10.71 14.90
CA GLY A 39 -16.46 9.50 14.10
C GLY A 39 -15.40 8.46 14.47
N ASP A 40 -15.57 7.25 13.95
CA ASP A 40 -14.58 6.19 14.05
C ASP A 40 -13.47 6.35 13.00
N THR A 41 -12.29 5.78 13.26
CA THR A 41 -11.24 5.68 12.23
C THR A 41 -11.75 4.98 10.96
N TYR A 42 -11.60 5.64 9.83
CA TYR A 42 -12.04 5.16 8.53
C TYR A 42 -10.90 4.51 7.75
N LEU A 43 -11.14 3.33 7.18
CA LEU A 43 -10.17 2.63 6.33
C LEU A 43 -10.67 2.58 4.89
N SER A 44 -9.84 3.03 3.95
CA SER A 44 -10.01 2.84 2.50
C SER A 44 -8.89 1.98 1.93
N SER A 45 -9.15 1.23 0.86
CA SER A 45 -8.13 0.36 0.27
C SER A 45 -8.21 0.27 -1.24
N ALA A 46 -7.07 0.02 -1.87
CA ALA A 46 -6.99 -0.20 -3.29
C ALA A 46 -5.86 -1.13 -3.64
N HIS A 47 -6.01 -1.87 -4.74
CA HIS A 47 -5.00 -2.82 -5.13
C HIS A 47 -5.01 -3.17 -6.61
N GLU A 48 -3.87 -3.69 -7.05
CA GLU A 48 -3.75 -4.44 -8.28
C GLU A 48 -3.10 -5.79 -8.04
N ASN A 49 -3.55 -6.76 -8.82
CA ASN A 49 -2.88 -8.04 -8.95
C ASN A 49 -1.92 -7.97 -10.15
N ARG A 50 -1.31 -9.09 -10.51
CA ARG A 50 -0.34 -9.18 -11.61
C ARG A 50 -0.88 -8.63 -12.92
N GLU A 51 -2.17 -8.81 -13.14
CA GLU A 51 -2.89 -8.42 -14.34
C GLU A 51 -3.07 -6.88 -14.44
N GLY A 52 -2.72 -6.15 -13.38
CA GLY A 52 -2.88 -4.71 -13.29
C GLY A 52 -4.33 -4.28 -13.08
N ARG A 53 -4.62 -3.01 -13.37
CA ARG A 53 -5.97 -2.44 -13.34
C ARG A 53 -6.29 -1.79 -14.67
N THR A 54 -7.55 -1.92 -15.07
CA THR A 54 -8.11 -1.23 -16.25
C THR A 54 -9.10 -0.13 -15.87
N LYS A 55 -9.54 -0.09 -14.61
CA LYS A 55 -10.47 0.92 -14.08
C LYS A 55 -9.78 1.79 -13.04
N TYR A 56 -10.23 3.05 -12.99
CA TYR A 56 -9.82 3.99 -11.95
C TYR A 56 -10.20 3.46 -10.56
N VAL A 57 -9.56 3.97 -9.51
CA VAL A 57 -9.87 3.59 -8.14
C VAL A 57 -10.80 4.60 -7.52
N ASP A 58 -11.95 4.15 -7.04
CA ASP A 58 -12.95 5.06 -6.46
C ASP A 58 -12.62 5.40 -4.99
N GLU A 59 -12.20 4.41 -4.20
CA GLU A 59 -12.11 4.54 -2.73
C GLU A 59 -10.90 5.35 -2.21
N THR A 60 -9.75 5.22 -2.87
CA THR A 60 -8.49 5.92 -2.50
C THR A 60 -8.05 6.92 -3.57
N ALA A 61 -8.78 7.00 -4.68
CA ALA A 61 -8.56 7.93 -5.79
C ALA A 61 -7.06 8.05 -6.17
N GLY A 62 -6.53 9.27 -6.15
CA GLY A 62 -5.17 9.57 -6.58
C GLY A 62 -4.08 9.06 -5.64
N ALA A 63 -4.40 8.78 -4.37
CA ALA A 63 -3.42 8.29 -3.39
C ALA A 63 -2.87 6.93 -3.80
N TYR A 64 -3.71 6.02 -4.31
CA TYR A 64 -3.26 4.72 -4.82
C TYR A 64 -2.22 4.87 -5.93
N TYR A 65 -2.52 5.71 -6.93
CA TYR A 65 -1.63 5.88 -8.08
C TYR A 65 -0.31 6.54 -7.69
N ALA A 66 -0.34 7.49 -6.75
CA ALA A 66 0.86 8.08 -6.17
C ALA A 66 1.71 7.06 -5.42
N SER A 67 1.11 6.27 -4.52
CA SER A 67 1.82 5.22 -3.79
C SER A 67 2.41 4.19 -4.74
N ARG A 68 1.63 3.74 -5.72
CA ARG A 68 2.07 2.82 -6.76
C ARG A 68 3.27 3.36 -7.52
N PHE A 69 3.24 4.64 -7.88
CA PHE A 69 4.33 5.28 -8.61
C PHE A 69 5.64 5.23 -7.80
N GLY A 70 5.63 5.67 -6.54
CA GLY A 70 6.83 5.64 -5.69
C GLY A 70 7.37 4.23 -5.46
N VAL A 71 6.49 3.23 -5.27
CA VAL A 71 6.88 1.82 -5.17
C VAL A 71 7.55 1.33 -6.45
N LEU A 72 7.01 1.68 -7.61
CA LEU A 72 7.54 1.22 -8.89
C LEU A 72 8.87 1.88 -9.23
N GLU A 73 9.09 3.15 -8.86
CA GLU A 73 10.40 3.80 -9.00
C GLU A 73 11.47 2.98 -8.27
N HIS A 74 11.24 2.66 -7.00
CA HIS A 74 12.17 1.88 -6.19
C HIS A 74 12.44 0.46 -6.74
N LEU A 75 11.38 -0.24 -7.17
CA LEU A 75 11.52 -1.59 -7.72
C LEU A 75 12.21 -1.60 -9.09
N ALA A 76 11.93 -0.60 -9.93
CA ALA A 76 12.54 -0.46 -11.25
C ALA A 76 14.04 -0.17 -11.14
N ASP A 77 14.45 0.73 -10.25
CA ASP A 77 15.85 1.05 -9.97
C ASP A 77 16.66 -0.20 -9.56
N ARG A 78 16.04 -1.10 -8.78
CA ARG A 78 16.66 -2.36 -8.35
C ARG A 78 16.53 -3.50 -9.35
N GLY A 79 15.81 -3.32 -10.46
CA GLY A 79 15.50 -4.40 -11.41
C GLY A 79 14.70 -5.55 -10.78
N ARG A 80 13.85 -5.27 -9.79
CA ARG A 80 13.09 -6.28 -9.03
C ARG A 80 11.58 -6.19 -9.28
N GLN A 81 10.89 -7.29 -9.00
CA GLN A 81 9.43 -7.33 -8.89
C GLN A 81 9.03 -7.91 -7.53
N ALA A 82 7.99 -7.35 -6.92
CA ALA A 82 7.52 -7.74 -5.60
C ALA A 82 6.01 -7.50 -5.43
N LYS A 83 5.43 -8.15 -4.42
CA LYS A 83 4.16 -7.72 -3.85
C LYS A 83 4.45 -6.68 -2.76
N VAL A 84 3.74 -5.57 -2.78
CA VAL A 84 3.97 -4.46 -1.86
C VAL A 84 2.66 -4.04 -1.21
N LEU A 85 2.68 -3.94 0.12
CA LEU A 85 1.63 -3.35 0.93
C LEU A 85 2.11 -1.98 1.40
N VAL A 86 1.41 -0.93 0.99
CA VAL A 86 1.59 0.43 1.49
C VAL A 86 0.47 0.69 2.50
N ILE A 87 0.85 1.03 3.73
CA ILE A 87 -0.07 1.49 4.77
C ILE A 87 0.20 2.96 4.99
N ARG A 88 -0.82 3.80 4.84
CA ARG A 88 -0.73 5.24 5.06
C ARG A 88 -1.71 5.63 6.16
N HIS A 89 -1.21 6.27 7.20
CA HIS A 89 -2.03 6.90 8.22
C HIS A 89 -2.09 8.41 7.98
N VAL A 90 -3.30 8.94 7.89
CA VAL A 90 -3.62 10.37 7.88
C VAL A 90 -4.14 10.70 9.28
N SER A 91 -3.29 11.31 10.11
CA SER A 91 -3.69 11.80 11.44
C SER A 91 -4.55 13.06 11.34
N ASP A 92 -5.15 13.42 12.45
CA ASP A 92 -5.83 14.69 12.70
C ASP A 92 -4.89 15.90 12.64
N ASP A 93 -3.59 15.72 12.88
CA ASP A 93 -2.57 16.76 12.65
C ASP A 93 -2.42 17.16 11.16
N TYR A 94 -2.94 16.34 10.24
CA TYR A 94 -2.88 16.62 8.80
C TYR A 94 -3.98 17.62 8.39
N TRP A 95 -3.66 18.91 8.51
CA TRP A 95 -4.62 20.01 8.36
C TRP A 95 -4.73 20.60 6.94
N GLY A 96 -3.82 20.28 6.01
CA GLY A 96 -3.75 20.94 4.69
C GLY A 96 -3.61 19.98 3.50
N PRO A 97 -4.37 20.14 2.40
CA PRO A 97 -4.30 19.22 1.26
C PRO A 97 -3.16 19.63 0.30
N VAL A 98 -1.98 19.03 0.48
CA VAL A 98 -0.81 19.23 -0.42
C VAL A 98 -0.94 18.42 -1.73
N GLY A 99 -2.04 17.68 -1.87
CA GLY A 99 -2.31 16.80 -3.00
C GLY A 99 -1.48 15.52 -2.99
N VAL A 100 -1.52 14.80 -4.11
CA VAL A 100 -0.93 13.46 -4.21
C VAL A 100 0.60 13.45 -4.24
N TRP A 101 1.25 14.60 -4.41
CA TRP A 101 2.71 14.71 -4.37
C TRP A 101 3.26 14.24 -3.02
N GLN A 102 2.65 14.68 -1.91
CA GLN A 102 3.07 14.27 -0.58
C GLN A 102 3.00 12.75 -0.40
N VAL A 103 1.99 12.09 -0.98
CA VAL A 103 1.89 10.62 -0.95
C VAL A 103 3.09 9.98 -1.66
N ARG A 104 3.52 10.53 -2.80
CA ARG A 104 4.68 10.01 -3.56
C ARG A 104 5.96 10.19 -2.77
N GLU A 105 6.20 11.37 -2.22
CA GLU A 105 7.41 11.63 -1.42
C GLU A 105 7.43 10.81 -0.14
N SER A 106 6.29 10.65 0.56
CA SER A 106 6.23 9.76 1.73
C SER A 106 6.63 8.33 1.39
N VAL A 107 6.24 7.83 0.21
CA VAL A 107 6.61 6.48 -0.23
C VAL A 107 8.09 6.39 -0.61
N ARG A 108 8.66 7.40 -1.26
CA ARG A 108 10.11 7.46 -1.54
C ARG A 108 10.91 7.47 -0.25
N ASN A 109 10.51 8.34 0.68
CA ASN A 109 11.11 8.43 2.00
C ASN A 109 11.00 7.11 2.77
N ALA A 110 9.92 6.33 2.61
CA ALA A 110 9.80 5.02 3.26
C ALA A 110 10.83 3.99 2.76
N PHE A 111 11.41 4.20 1.57
CA PHE A 111 12.51 3.40 1.04
C PHE A 111 13.90 4.03 1.30
N GLU A 112 13.94 5.24 1.86
CA GLU A 112 15.16 5.99 2.17
C GLU A 112 15.33 6.09 3.69
N GLY A 113 16.46 5.63 4.21
CA GLY A 113 16.74 5.67 5.65
C GLY A 113 16.53 4.33 6.37
N GLU A 114 16.27 4.42 7.67
CA GLU A 114 16.13 3.24 8.53
C GLU A 114 14.87 2.47 8.20
N HIS A 115 15.02 1.15 8.06
CA HIS A 115 13.92 0.23 7.76
C HIS A 115 14.02 -1.00 8.65
N GLY A 116 12.86 -1.54 9.01
CA GLY A 116 12.78 -2.84 9.68
C GLY A 116 12.94 -3.98 8.68
N GLU A 117 13.55 -5.07 9.14
CA GLU A 117 13.55 -6.35 8.45
C GLU A 117 12.70 -7.36 9.23
N ALA A 118 12.05 -8.27 8.51
CA ALA A 118 11.25 -9.33 9.09
C ALA A 118 11.42 -10.60 8.26
N GLU A 119 11.50 -11.75 8.94
CA GLU A 119 11.66 -13.04 8.27
C GLU A 119 10.39 -13.45 7.52
N THR A 120 9.22 -13.08 8.05
CA THR A 120 7.93 -13.36 7.44
C THR A 120 7.13 -12.09 7.20
N PHE A 121 6.21 -12.18 6.22
CA PHE A 121 5.25 -11.10 5.97
C PHE A 121 4.31 -10.89 7.15
N GLU A 122 4.03 -11.94 7.94
CA GLU A 122 3.22 -11.84 9.13
C GLU A 122 3.91 -11.00 10.21
N ASP A 123 5.18 -11.27 10.48
CA ASP A 123 5.97 -10.51 11.46
C ASP A 123 6.08 -9.05 11.04
N ALA A 124 6.28 -8.78 9.75
CA ALA A 124 6.29 -7.42 9.21
C ALA A 124 4.95 -6.70 9.48
N VAL A 125 3.82 -7.37 9.23
CA VAL A 125 2.49 -6.77 9.46
C VAL A 125 2.24 -6.55 10.94
N ARG A 126 2.60 -7.52 11.81
CA ARG A 126 2.46 -7.39 13.26
C ARG A 126 3.27 -6.19 13.77
N GLY A 127 4.56 -6.10 13.40
CA GLY A 127 5.44 -5.02 13.85
C GLY A 127 5.01 -3.62 13.39
N VAL A 128 4.40 -3.50 12.21
CA VAL A 128 3.83 -2.22 11.76
C VAL A 128 2.49 -1.93 12.45
N SER A 129 1.68 -2.95 12.72
CA SER A 129 0.34 -2.77 13.32
C SER A 129 0.40 -2.13 14.70
N ASP A 130 1.45 -2.36 15.47
CA ASP A 130 1.66 -1.74 16.79
C ASP A 130 1.82 -0.21 16.71
N GLN A 131 2.12 0.33 15.53
CA GLN A 131 2.30 1.76 15.30
C GLN A 131 1.06 2.43 14.69
N LEU A 132 0.01 1.66 14.40
CA LEU A 132 -1.19 2.16 13.72
C LEU A 132 -2.34 2.40 14.72
N PRO A 133 -3.20 3.40 14.48
CA PRO A 133 -4.35 3.67 15.35
C PRO A 133 -5.53 2.71 15.09
N VAL A 134 -5.26 1.50 14.61
CA VAL A 134 -6.26 0.48 14.25
C VAL A 134 -5.73 -0.90 14.59
N SER A 135 -6.62 -1.79 15.04
CA SER A 135 -6.22 -3.16 15.36
C SER A 135 -5.83 -3.97 14.13
N LEU A 136 -4.96 -4.96 14.33
CA LEU A 136 -4.61 -5.94 13.30
C LEU A 136 -5.86 -6.64 12.72
N ALA A 137 -6.88 -6.88 13.53
CA ALA A 137 -8.15 -7.43 13.08
C ALA A 137 -8.86 -6.51 12.06
N ARG A 138 -8.93 -5.19 12.32
CA ARG A 138 -9.50 -4.23 11.36
C ARG A 138 -8.65 -4.14 10.09
N LEU A 139 -7.32 -4.20 10.21
CA LEU A 139 -6.42 -4.22 9.05
C LEU A 139 -6.60 -5.48 8.19
N ARG A 140 -6.74 -6.66 8.82
CA ARG A 140 -7.06 -7.95 8.17
C ARG A 140 -8.38 -7.87 7.41
N GLN A 141 -9.43 -7.33 8.02
CA GLN A 141 -10.73 -7.18 7.36
C GLN A 141 -10.66 -6.32 6.09
N LYS A 142 -9.83 -5.28 6.08
CA LYS A 142 -9.72 -4.36 4.94
C LYS A 142 -8.81 -4.87 3.83
N SER A 143 -7.73 -5.56 4.16
CA SER A 143 -6.71 -5.98 3.20
C SER A 143 -6.72 -7.47 2.96
N THR A 144 -7.12 -7.91 1.77
CA THR A 144 -7.08 -9.35 1.41
C THR A 144 -5.67 -9.94 1.45
N MET A 145 -4.63 -9.11 1.29
CA MET A 145 -3.24 -9.54 1.45
C MET A 145 -2.91 -9.86 2.90
N VAL A 146 -3.46 -9.10 3.85
CA VAL A 146 -3.27 -9.29 5.29
C VAL A 146 -4.21 -10.37 5.82
N ALA A 147 -5.42 -10.49 5.26
CA ALA A 147 -6.36 -11.59 5.56
C ALA A 147 -5.84 -12.97 5.15
N GLY A 148 -4.94 -13.05 4.17
CA GLY A 148 -4.32 -14.30 3.73
C GLY A 148 -3.26 -14.85 4.68
N LEU A 149 -2.94 -14.14 5.76
CA LEU A 149 -2.10 -14.64 6.85
C LEU A 149 -2.89 -15.65 7.66
N GLN A 150 -2.29 -16.82 7.93
CA GLN A 150 -2.95 -17.85 8.72
C GLN A 150 -3.10 -17.35 10.16
N SER A 151 -4.34 -17.14 10.61
CA SER A 151 -4.61 -16.72 11.99
C SER A 151 -4.13 -17.78 12.97
N SER A 152 -3.33 -17.37 13.96
CA SER A 152 -3.00 -18.24 15.10
C SER A 152 -4.12 -18.16 16.14
N LEU A 153 -4.33 -19.21 16.94
CA LEU A 153 -5.29 -19.20 18.06
C LEU A 153 -4.98 -18.10 19.09
N ALA A 154 -3.72 -17.65 19.20
CA ALA A 154 -3.31 -16.57 20.09
C ALA A 154 -3.81 -15.19 19.65
N ASP A 155 -4.21 -15.03 18.38
CA ASP A 155 -4.66 -13.74 17.84
C ASP A 155 -6.08 -13.36 18.28
N TRP A 156 -6.80 -14.27 18.97
CA TRP A 156 -8.19 -14.12 19.38
C TRP A 156 -8.38 -13.86 20.89
N THR A 157 -7.30 -13.83 21.67
CA THR A 157 -7.33 -13.78 23.14
C THR A 157 -6.92 -12.43 23.74
N THR A 158 -6.93 -11.35 22.96
CA THR A 158 -6.62 -9.97 23.39
C THR A 158 -7.60 -9.01 22.75
#